data_AF-A0A550IEM3-F1
#
_entry.id   AF-A0A550IEM3-F1
#
_cell.length_a   1.000
_cell.length_b   1.000
_cell.length_c   1.000
_cell.angle_alpha   90.00
_cell.angle_beta   90.00
_cell.angle_gamma   90.00
#
_symmetry.space_group_name_H-M   'P 1'
#
loop_
_entity.id
_entity.type
_entity.pdbx_description
1 polymer ?
#
loop_
_entity_poly.entity_id
_entity_poly.type
_entity_poly.pdbx_seq_one_letter_code
_entity_poly.pdbx_strand_id
1 'polypeptide(L)'
;MEGTSTDTTRTPHEHHIAPPGYDPTSVDRWATEPDKRPGRTAFQRDRARVLHSSALRRLAGKTQVVTPGTRSQVWDASPRTRLTHSLECAQVGRELGAALGCDPDLVEAACLSHDLGHPPFGHNGEQALNEFAEDCGGFEGNAQSLRLLTRIEPKRFVRSEPSGDLVSVGLNLTRAALDAATKYPWPRGAHPTDPKSPKFGVYDDDRPVFDWVRKGAPGTRTTFEAQVMDWADDVAYSVHDVEDGLHAGHIDPNCLHAEPERQEIFAVAVGRYVPVDTDPAELGEALDRLLDQEWWPHGYDGSAVAQARLKDATSQLIGRFCLAAEGATRAAYGTGRLTRYEAELVVPRAARLECAVLKAVADRYVMQRAEQERLRADQRVVVAELAEALTARAPDGLDPQFRALFDQAPDDRARKRVIVDQIASLTDASARSLHARLTG
;
A
#
# COMPACT_ATOMS: atom_id res chain seq x y z
N MET A 1 0.18 43.83 51.57
CA MET A 1 -0.85 42.79 51.43
C MET A 1 -1.22 42.74 49.97
N GLU A 2 -0.42 42.02 49.18
CA GLU A 2 -0.60 41.89 47.74
C GLU A 2 -0.74 40.39 47.41
N GLY A 3 -1.65 40.13 46.48
CA GLY A 3 -2.19 38.81 46.17
C GLY A 3 -1.14 37.82 45.68
N THR A 4 -1.23 36.62 46.23
CA THR A 4 -0.52 35.43 45.77
C THR A 4 -1.11 34.96 44.45
N SER A 5 -0.34 35.15 43.38
CA SER A 5 -0.45 34.45 42.10
C SER A 5 -0.32 32.94 42.34
N THR A 6 -1.38 32.18 42.09
CA THR A 6 -1.32 30.71 42.01
C THR A 6 -0.82 30.34 40.62
N ASP A 7 0.49 30.09 40.55
CA ASP A 7 1.16 29.45 39.43
C ASP A 7 0.66 28.00 39.29
N THR A 8 -0.34 27.78 38.43
CA THR A 8 -0.72 26.44 38.00
C THR A 8 0.33 25.93 37.02
N THR A 9 1.28 25.17 37.53
CA THR A 9 2.17 24.30 36.74
C THR A 9 1.32 23.33 35.92
N ARG A 10 1.00 23.71 34.68
CA ARG A 10 0.46 22.79 33.66
C ARG A 10 1.54 21.76 33.36
N THR A 11 1.32 20.53 33.81
CA THR A 11 2.08 19.35 33.36
C THR A 11 1.95 19.21 31.84
N PRO A 12 3.05 19.07 31.06
CA PRO A 12 3.00 19.03 29.60
C PRO A 12 2.35 17.77 28.98
N HIS A 13 1.73 16.89 29.78
CA HIS A 13 1.57 15.47 29.45
C HIS A 13 0.12 14.95 29.35
N GLU A 14 -0.91 15.80 29.44
CA GLU A 14 -2.30 15.35 29.66
C GLU A 14 -3.21 15.20 28.42
N HIS A 15 -2.71 15.18 27.18
CA HIS A 15 -3.61 15.28 26.01
C HIS A 15 -3.69 14.07 25.06
N HIS A 16 -2.93 12.99 25.26
CA HIS A 16 -3.07 11.79 24.44
C HIS A 16 -4.16 10.84 24.98
N ILE A 17 -5.42 11.29 25.00
CA ILE A 17 -6.54 10.38 25.28
C ILE A 17 -6.68 9.47 24.07
N ALA A 18 -6.36 8.19 24.26
CA ALA A 18 -6.54 7.17 23.23
C ALA A 18 -8.03 7.06 22.86
N PRO A 19 -8.37 6.94 21.56
CA PRO A 19 -9.75 6.68 21.15
C PRO A 19 -10.31 5.40 21.78
N PRO A 20 -11.63 5.27 21.93
CA PRO A 20 -12.24 4.07 22.50
C PRO A 20 -11.80 2.78 21.79
N GLY A 21 -11.41 1.77 22.56
CA GLY A 21 -10.86 0.51 22.02
C GLY A 21 -9.35 0.53 21.82
N TYR A 22 -8.65 1.63 22.14
CA TYR A 22 -7.20 1.72 22.04
C TYR A 22 -6.58 2.03 23.41
N ASP A 23 -5.44 1.42 23.71
CA ASP A 23 -4.66 1.74 24.90
C ASP A 23 -3.87 3.06 24.72
N PRO A 24 -3.43 3.71 25.81
CA PRO A 24 -2.63 4.95 25.72
C PRO A 24 -1.38 4.80 24.86
N THR A 25 -0.76 3.63 24.84
CA THR A 25 0.47 3.39 24.08
C THR A 25 0.24 3.29 22.56
N SER A 26 -1.01 3.12 22.14
CA SER A 26 -1.43 3.12 20.72
C SER A 26 -1.27 4.51 20.10
N VAL A 27 -1.38 5.57 20.90
CA VAL A 27 -1.24 6.97 20.46
C VAL A 27 0.15 7.55 20.76
N ASP A 28 1.06 6.77 21.35
CA ASP A 28 2.46 7.15 21.53
C ASP A 28 3.12 7.43 20.17
N ARG A 29 4.12 8.31 20.18
CA ARG A 29 4.92 8.66 19.00
C ARG A 29 6.38 8.42 19.30
N TRP A 30 7.15 8.04 18.28
CA TRP A 30 8.59 7.82 18.41
C TRP A 30 9.29 9.06 18.97
N ALA A 31 8.97 10.23 18.41
CA ALA A 31 9.35 11.51 19.00
C ALA A 31 8.14 12.13 19.71
N THR A 32 8.22 12.20 21.04
CA THR A 32 7.19 12.85 21.87
C THR A 32 6.94 14.28 21.40
N GLU A 33 5.66 14.63 21.24
CA GLU A 33 5.24 15.98 20.88
C GLU A 33 3.95 16.37 21.59
N PRO A 34 3.82 17.64 22.01
CA PRO A 34 2.60 18.11 22.64
C PRO A 34 1.46 18.22 21.61
N ASP A 35 0.23 18.25 22.11
CA ASP A 35 -0.91 18.58 21.28
C ASP A 35 -0.95 20.06 20.96
N LYS A 36 -1.15 20.34 19.66
CA LYS A 36 -1.15 21.70 19.14
C LYS A 36 -2.52 22.38 19.29
N ARG A 37 -3.61 21.60 19.33
CA ARG A 37 -5.00 22.09 19.43
C ARG A 37 -5.89 21.06 20.12
N PRO A 38 -6.73 21.47 21.08
CA PRO A 38 -7.82 20.62 21.59
C PRO A 38 -8.80 20.26 20.45
N GLY A 39 -9.43 19.08 20.54
CA GLY A 39 -10.56 18.69 19.68
C GLY A 39 -10.23 17.84 18.45
N ARG A 40 -8.97 17.43 18.25
CA ARG A 40 -8.58 16.50 17.18
C ARG A 40 -7.89 15.27 17.76
N THR A 41 -8.29 14.08 17.35
CA THR A 41 -7.66 12.83 17.82
C THR A 41 -6.26 12.64 17.24
N ALA A 42 -5.45 11.80 17.88
CA ALA A 42 -4.10 11.47 17.40
C ALA A 42 -4.13 10.80 16.01
N PHE A 43 -5.12 9.94 15.73
CA PHE A 43 -5.27 9.28 14.43
C PHE A 43 -5.75 10.24 13.33
N GLN A 44 -6.64 11.18 13.65
CA GLN A 44 -6.97 12.26 12.71
C GLN A 44 -5.72 13.04 12.31
N ARG A 45 -4.85 13.36 13.28
CA ARG A 45 -3.57 14.05 13.03
C ARG A 45 -2.66 13.26 12.12
N ASP A 46 -2.56 11.95 12.32
CA ASP A 46 -1.77 11.06 11.46
C ASP A 46 -2.29 11.01 10.05
N ARG A 47 -3.61 10.82 9.87
CA ARG A 47 -4.23 10.84 8.55
C ARG A 47 -3.88 12.10 7.78
N ALA A 48 -3.96 13.29 8.38
CA ALA A 48 -3.57 14.49 7.64
C ALA A 48 -2.07 14.58 7.36
N ARG A 49 -1.20 14.01 8.19
CA ARG A 49 0.23 13.97 7.86
C ARG A 49 0.47 13.14 6.61
N VAL A 50 -0.19 12.00 6.49
CA VAL A 50 -0.15 11.15 5.29
C VAL A 50 -0.74 11.90 4.09
N LEU A 51 -1.93 12.49 4.22
CA LEU A 51 -2.60 13.27 3.15
C LEU A 51 -1.75 14.42 2.60
N HIS A 52 -0.95 15.06 3.46
CA HIS A 52 -0.10 16.20 3.06
C HIS A 52 1.35 15.79 2.75
N SER A 53 1.68 14.49 2.78
CA SER A 53 3.02 13.99 2.49
C SER A 53 3.38 14.16 1.01
N SER A 54 4.67 14.27 0.71
CA SER A 54 5.14 14.26 -0.67
C SER A 54 4.95 12.88 -1.29
N ALA A 55 5.24 11.81 -0.54
CA ALA A 55 5.06 10.43 -0.98
C ALA A 55 3.64 10.16 -1.53
N LEU A 56 2.58 10.58 -0.83
CA LEU A 56 1.21 10.39 -1.30
C LEU A 56 0.94 11.17 -2.60
N ARG A 57 1.40 12.43 -2.68
CA ARG A 57 1.27 13.23 -3.92
C ARG A 57 1.98 12.58 -5.10
N ARG A 58 3.12 11.94 -4.89
CA ARG A 58 3.88 11.27 -5.96
C ARG A 58 3.16 10.05 -6.53
N LEU A 59 2.23 9.44 -5.79
CA LEU A 59 1.41 8.34 -6.31
C LEU A 59 0.56 8.76 -7.53
N ALA A 60 0.24 10.05 -7.67
CA ALA A 60 -0.47 10.56 -8.86
C ALA A 60 0.35 10.44 -10.15
N GLY A 61 1.68 10.37 -10.04
CA GLY A 61 2.60 10.19 -11.17
C GLY A 61 3.15 8.76 -11.30
N LYS A 62 2.58 7.80 -10.56
CA LYS A 62 2.95 6.38 -10.64
C LYS A 62 1.79 5.59 -11.22
N THR A 63 2.05 4.93 -12.34
CA THR A 63 1.01 4.18 -13.07
C THR A 63 0.51 2.99 -12.25
N GLN A 64 -0.80 2.75 -12.25
CA GLN A 64 -1.41 1.54 -11.73
C GLN A 64 -1.87 0.68 -12.91
N VAL A 65 -1.27 -0.50 -13.09
CA VAL A 65 -1.69 -1.58 -14.01
C VAL A 65 -1.82 -1.21 -15.50
N VAL A 66 -2.76 -0.36 -15.88
CA VAL A 66 -3.01 0.06 -17.28
C VAL A 66 -2.10 1.22 -17.64
N THR A 67 -1.19 0.99 -18.59
CA THR A 67 -0.34 2.07 -19.12
C THR A 67 -1.11 2.90 -20.14
N PRO A 68 -1.16 4.24 -20.01
CA PRO A 68 -1.71 5.12 -21.04
C PRO A 68 -0.99 4.91 -22.40
N GLY A 69 -1.75 4.87 -23.49
CA GLY A 69 -1.19 4.94 -24.85
C GLY A 69 -0.87 3.61 -25.54
N THR A 70 -1.39 2.46 -25.07
CA THR A 70 -1.33 1.23 -25.87
C THR A 70 -2.33 1.29 -27.04
N ARG A 71 -1.92 0.81 -28.22
CA ARG A 71 -2.54 1.05 -29.54
C ARG A 71 -3.91 0.39 -29.78
N SER A 72 -4.58 -0.08 -28.74
CA SER A 72 -5.88 -0.76 -28.80
C SER A 72 -7.00 0.06 -28.16
N GLN A 73 -6.95 1.40 -28.26
CA GLN A 73 -8.05 2.23 -27.77
C GLN A 73 -9.25 2.14 -28.72
N VAL A 74 -10.34 1.51 -28.26
CA VAL A 74 -11.69 1.81 -28.77
C VAL A 74 -12.19 3.11 -28.13
N TRP A 75 -11.75 3.44 -26.90
CA TRP A 75 -12.15 4.62 -26.13
C TRP A 75 -11.00 5.18 -25.27
N ASP A 76 -11.04 6.48 -24.96
CA ASP A 76 -10.09 7.16 -24.06
C ASP A 76 -10.37 6.80 -22.60
N ALA A 77 -9.79 5.69 -22.14
CA ALA A 77 -9.80 5.31 -20.74
C ALA A 77 -8.82 6.21 -19.98
N SER A 78 -9.30 7.02 -19.03
CA SER A 78 -8.44 7.71 -18.06
C SER A 78 -7.87 6.65 -17.10
N PRO A 79 -6.58 6.26 -17.22
CA PRO A 79 -6.07 5.12 -16.46
C PRO A 79 -5.93 5.49 -14.98
N ARG A 80 -6.23 4.54 -14.10
CA ARG A 80 -6.00 4.69 -12.67
C ARG A 80 -4.50 4.89 -12.38
N THR A 81 -4.25 5.73 -11.40
CA THR A 81 -2.91 5.92 -10.80
C THR A 81 -2.86 5.19 -9.46
N ARG A 82 -1.68 5.02 -8.89
CA ARG A 82 -1.58 4.50 -7.52
C ARG A 82 -2.29 5.39 -6.50
N LEU A 83 -2.43 6.69 -6.79
CA LEU A 83 -3.18 7.60 -5.92
C LEU A 83 -4.68 7.27 -5.96
N THR A 84 -5.27 7.10 -7.13
CA THR A 84 -6.71 6.78 -7.24
C THR A 84 -7.01 5.43 -6.60
N HIS A 85 -6.15 4.43 -6.82
CA HIS A 85 -6.22 3.13 -6.13
C HIS A 85 -6.17 3.29 -4.60
N SER A 86 -5.20 4.05 -4.09
CA SER A 86 -5.05 4.29 -2.65
C SER A 86 -6.26 5.03 -2.05
N LEU A 87 -6.90 5.93 -2.80
CA LEU A 87 -8.11 6.64 -2.35
C LEU A 87 -9.32 5.70 -2.30
N GLU A 88 -9.47 4.82 -3.29
CA GLU A 88 -10.52 3.80 -3.35
C GLU A 88 -10.35 2.79 -2.21
N CYS A 89 -9.14 2.23 -2.03
CA CYS A 89 -8.79 1.36 -0.90
C CYS A 89 -9.06 2.05 0.45
N ALA A 90 -8.70 3.34 0.59
CA ALA A 90 -8.94 4.11 1.81
C ALA A 90 -10.42 4.31 2.12
N GLN A 91 -11.26 4.54 1.11
CA GLN A 91 -12.71 4.65 1.31
C GLN A 91 -13.31 3.30 1.77
N VAL A 92 -12.98 2.21 1.09
CA VAL A 92 -13.43 0.85 1.44
C VAL A 92 -12.98 0.46 2.84
N GLY A 93 -11.69 0.63 3.14
CA GLY A 93 -11.10 0.27 4.43
C GLY A 93 -11.66 1.11 5.58
N ARG A 94 -11.88 2.42 5.36
CA ARG A 94 -12.48 3.31 6.37
C ARG A 94 -13.89 2.84 6.76
N GLU A 95 -14.71 2.47 5.80
CA GLU A 95 -16.09 2.03 6.04
C GLU A 95 -16.14 0.65 6.70
N LEU A 96 -15.40 -0.32 6.17
CA LEU A 96 -15.32 -1.67 6.75
C LEU A 96 -14.73 -1.64 8.16
N GLY A 97 -13.68 -0.85 8.38
CA GLY A 97 -13.06 -0.66 9.69
C GLY A 97 -14.03 -0.04 10.69
N ALA A 98 -14.78 0.99 10.30
CA ALA A 98 -15.81 1.59 11.14
C ALA A 98 -16.92 0.59 11.50
N ALA A 99 -17.39 -0.18 10.52
CA ALA A 99 -18.41 -1.22 10.70
C ALA A 99 -17.94 -2.33 11.65
N LEU A 100 -16.63 -2.61 11.73
CA LEU A 100 -16.01 -3.59 12.63
C LEU A 100 -15.54 -3.01 13.97
N GLY A 101 -15.61 -1.69 14.14
CA GLY A 101 -15.34 -0.99 15.40
C GLY A 101 -13.92 -0.42 15.57
N CYS A 102 -13.10 -0.47 14.51
CA CYS A 102 -11.83 0.25 14.42
C CYS A 102 -12.05 1.77 14.45
N ASP A 103 -11.00 2.53 14.75
CA ASP A 103 -11.02 3.96 14.44
C ASP A 103 -10.88 4.18 12.92
N PRO A 104 -11.84 4.86 12.26
CA PRO A 104 -11.84 5.02 10.81
C PRO A 104 -10.66 5.88 10.31
N ASP A 105 -10.16 6.82 11.10
CA ASP A 105 -9.03 7.67 10.72
C ASP A 105 -7.71 6.90 10.77
N LEU A 106 -7.60 5.91 11.67
CA LEU A 106 -6.46 4.98 11.72
C LEU A 106 -6.42 4.06 10.49
N VAL A 107 -7.54 3.42 10.16
CA VAL A 107 -7.61 2.50 9.00
C VAL A 107 -7.38 3.27 7.70
N GLU A 108 -8.01 4.43 7.53
CA GLU A 108 -7.80 5.28 6.35
C GLU A 108 -6.32 5.71 6.22
N ALA A 109 -5.66 6.06 7.33
CA ALA A 109 -4.24 6.39 7.30
C ALA A 109 -3.36 5.20 6.87
N ALA A 110 -3.71 3.97 7.29
CA ALA A 110 -3.02 2.76 6.86
C ALA A 110 -3.24 2.49 5.36
N CYS A 111 -4.49 2.56 4.87
CA CYS A 111 -4.81 2.41 3.45
C CYS A 111 -4.12 3.45 2.58
N LEU A 112 -4.08 4.72 2.98
CA LEU A 112 -3.35 5.75 2.23
C LEU A 112 -1.83 5.54 2.24
N SER A 113 -1.32 4.75 3.20
CA SER A 113 0.11 4.53 3.39
C SER A 113 0.65 3.26 2.72
N HIS A 114 -0.21 2.28 2.41
CA HIS A 114 0.22 0.95 1.97
C HIS A 114 1.15 1.00 0.76
N ASP A 115 0.86 1.90 -0.17
CA ASP A 115 1.50 1.98 -1.48
C ASP A 115 2.60 3.04 -1.62
N LEU A 116 2.90 3.80 -0.56
CA LEU A 116 3.81 4.96 -0.62
C LEU A 116 5.22 4.61 -1.15
N GLY A 117 5.72 3.43 -0.77
CA GLY A 117 7.07 2.98 -1.07
C GLY A 117 7.27 2.35 -2.45
N HIS A 118 6.21 2.15 -3.23
CA HIS A 118 6.36 1.57 -4.58
C HIS A 118 7.25 2.45 -5.46
N PRO A 119 8.26 1.90 -6.15
CA PRO A 119 9.12 2.69 -7.02
C PRO A 119 8.40 3.09 -8.33
N PRO A 120 9.02 3.93 -9.17
CA PRO A 120 8.58 4.09 -10.56
C PRO A 120 8.35 2.73 -11.24
N PHE A 121 7.34 2.64 -12.09
CA PHE A 121 7.00 1.44 -12.87
C PHE A 121 6.52 0.23 -12.04
N GLY A 122 6.11 0.45 -10.78
CA GLY A 122 5.47 -0.56 -9.93
C GLY A 122 6.35 -1.80 -9.68
N HIS A 123 5.79 -3.01 -9.80
CA HIS A 123 6.50 -4.26 -9.52
C HIS A 123 7.74 -4.47 -10.42
N ASN A 124 7.75 -3.92 -11.64
CA ASN A 124 8.93 -4.02 -12.52
C ASN A 124 10.08 -3.18 -12.00
N GLY A 125 9.78 -1.98 -11.51
CA GLY A 125 10.76 -1.14 -10.82
C GLY A 125 11.24 -1.77 -9.51
N GLU A 126 10.34 -2.41 -8.76
CA GLU A 126 10.69 -3.13 -7.52
C GLU A 126 11.69 -4.25 -7.80
N GLN A 127 11.49 -5.04 -8.86
CA GLN A 127 12.43 -6.09 -9.25
C GLN A 127 13.81 -5.53 -9.57
N ALA A 128 13.89 -4.57 -10.50
CA ALA A 128 15.17 -3.98 -10.91
C ALA A 128 15.89 -3.28 -9.75
N LEU A 129 15.15 -2.58 -8.89
CA LEU A 129 15.72 -1.88 -7.75
C LEU A 129 16.16 -2.83 -6.64
N ASN A 130 15.47 -3.96 -6.45
CA ASN A 130 15.87 -5.00 -5.50
C ASN A 130 17.16 -5.71 -5.94
N GLU A 131 17.31 -6.00 -7.23
CA GLU A 131 18.56 -6.52 -7.80
C GLU A 131 19.73 -5.53 -7.55
N PHE A 132 19.53 -4.25 -7.87
CA PHE A 132 20.54 -3.23 -7.60
C PHE A 132 20.86 -3.10 -6.10
N ALA A 133 19.86 -3.20 -5.22
CA ALA A 133 20.01 -3.01 -3.78
C ALA A 133 20.46 -4.25 -3.00
N GLU A 134 20.78 -5.37 -3.67
CA GLU A 134 21.02 -6.66 -3.00
C GLU A 134 22.06 -6.59 -1.87
N ASP A 135 23.19 -5.92 -2.13
CA ASP A 135 24.33 -5.74 -1.22
C ASP A 135 24.09 -4.71 -0.10
N CYS A 136 23.00 -3.94 -0.14
CA CYS A 136 22.58 -3.00 0.90
C CYS A 136 21.26 -3.39 1.56
N GLY A 137 20.86 -4.66 1.47
CA GLY A 137 19.69 -5.22 2.16
C GLY A 137 18.47 -5.47 1.26
N GLY A 138 18.56 -5.17 -0.04
CA GLY A 138 17.48 -5.36 -1.02
C GLY A 138 16.46 -4.23 -1.03
N PHE A 139 15.35 -4.43 -1.74
CA PHE A 139 14.29 -3.44 -1.84
C PHE A 139 12.92 -4.13 -1.81
N GLU A 140 11.98 -3.57 -1.06
CA GLU A 140 10.57 -3.98 -1.04
C GLU A 140 9.70 -2.75 -0.75
N GLY A 141 8.59 -2.60 -1.49
CA GLY A 141 7.74 -1.41 -1.40
C GLY A 141 7.17 -1.13 0.00
N ASN A 142 6.74 -2.14 0.75
CA ASN A 142 6.24 -2.00 2.12
C ASN A 142 7.34 -1.61 3.11
N ALA A 143 8.55 -2.18 2.97
CA ALA A 143 9.69 -1.73 3.75
C ALA A 143 10.05 -0.26 3.45
N GLN A 144 9.94 0.14 2.19
CA GLN A 144 10.11 1.53 1.78
C GLN A 144 8.98 2.43 2.28
N SER A 145 7.73 1.96 2.35
CA SER A 145 6.61 2.69 2.95
C SER A 145 6.90 3.02 4.41
N LEU A 146 7.35 2.04 5.22
CA LEU A 146 7.75 2.30 6.60
C LEU A 146 8.88 3.33 6.68
N ARG A 147 9.95 3.17 5.88
CA ARG A 147 11.08 4.09 5.81
C ARG A 147 10.68 5.52 5.41
N LEU A 148 9.71 5.67 4.51
CA LEU A 148 9.15 6.96 4.14
C LEU A 148 8.46 7.63 5.34
N LEU A 149 7.62 6.87 6.03
CA LEU A 149 6.85 7.35 7.18
C LEU A 149 7.72 7.71 8.39
N THR A 150 8.86 7.04 8.57
CA THR A 150 9.70 7.14 9.78
C THR A 150 11.02 7.88 9.56
N ARG A 151 11.50 8.07 8.33
CA ARG A 151 12.80 8.69 8.06
C ARG A 151 12.82 9.68 6.90
N ILE A 152 12.23 9.36 5.75
CA ILE A 152 12.44 10.18 4.54
C ILE A 152 11.50 11.38 4.46
N GLU A 153 10.21 11.26 4.81
CA GLU A 153 9.30 12.41 4.69
C GLU A 153 9.72 13.56 5.62
N PRO A 154 10.07 14.75 5.09
CA PRO A 154 10.66 15.81 5.89
C PRO A 154 9.57 16.57 6.66
N LYS A 155 9.13 16.03 7.80
CA LYS A 155 8.11 16.66 8.64
C LYS A 155 8.59 17.02 10.02
N ARG A 156 9.34 16.15 10.68
CA ARG A 156 9.88 16.40 12.02
C ARG A 156 11.29 15.86 12.15
N PHE A 157 12.11 16.65 12.83
CA PHE A 157 13.46 16.26 13.21
C PHE A 157 13.62 16.39 14.72
N VAL A 158 14.48 15.55 15.29
CA VAL A 158 14.87 15.55 16.70
C VAL A 158 16.38 15.51 16.81
N ARG A 159 16.93 15.90 17.96
CA ARG A 159 18.35 15.70 18.22
C ARG A 159 18.57 14.26 18.69
N SER A 160 19.49 13.56 18.04
CA SER A 160 19.96 12.25 18.44
C SER A 160 20.64 12.36 19.81
N GLU A 161 20.25 11.57 20.82
CA GLU A 161 20.91 11.63 22.14
C GLU A 161 22.41 11.28 22.10
N PRO A 162 22.87 10.29 21.28
CA PRO A 162 24.28 9.96 21.19
C PRO A 162 25.18 11.02 20.53
N SER A 163 24.71 11.70 19.48
CA SER A 163 25.57 12.59 18.65
C SER A 163 25.17 14.06 18.69
N GLY A 164 23.95 14.39 19.15
CA GLY A 164 23.38 15.73 19.11
C GLY A 164 22.92 16.17 17.71
N ASP A 165 23.14 15.34 16.69
CA ASP A 165 22.78 15.63 15.30
C ASP A 165 21.28 15.67 15.10
N LEU A 166 20.86 16.47 14.13
CA LEU A 166 19.45 16.59 13.76
C LEU A 166 19.05 15.39 12.87
N VAL A 167 18.30 14.45 13.43
CA VAL A 167 17.81 13.25 12.74
C VAL A 167 16.33 13.36 12.43
N SER A 168 15.95 12.95 11.23
CA SER A 168 14.55 12.89 10.81
C SER A 168 13.83 11.74 11.53
N VAL A 169 12.58 12.00 11.91
CA VAL A 169 11.64 10.98 12.41
C VAL A 169 10.44 10.83 11.48
N GLY A 170 10.63 11.21 10.21
CA GLY A 170 9.63 11.16 9.16
C GLY A 170 8.40 11.99 9.51
N LEU A 171 7.22 11.41 9.27
CA LEU A 171 5.93 11.97 9.66
C LEU A 171 5.66 11.86 11.16
N ASN A 172 6.45 11.11 11.92
CA ASN A 172 6.31 10.89 13.36
C ASN A 172 4.88 10.45 13.73
N LEU A 173 4.32 9.49 12.99
CA LEU A 173 2.96 8.97 13.23
C LEU A 173 2.85 8.25 14.58
N THR A 174 1.63 7.99 15.03
CA THR A 174 1.39 7.18 16.23
C THR A 174 1.84 5.73 16.03
N ARG A 175 2.11 5.05 17.14
CA ARG A 175 2.50 3.65 17.16
C ARG A 175 1.48 2.78 16.44
N ALA A 176 0.19 3.00 16.69
CA ALA A 176 -0.86 2.22 16.05
C ALA A 176 -0.93 2.44 14.54
N ALA A 177 -0.74 3.68 14.06
CA ALA A 177 -0.74 4.00 12.63
C ALA A 177 0.43 3.36 11.88
N LEU A 178 1.63 3.38 12.46
CA LEU A 178 2.80 2.70 11.87
C LEU A 178 2.61 1.19 11.82
N ASP A 179 2.06 0.59 12.89
CA ASP A 179 1.79 -0.84 12.95
C ASP A 179 0.70 -1.27 11.94
N ALA A 180 -0.36 -0.47 11.81
CA ALA A 180 -1.44 -0.71 10.85
C ALA A 180 -0.97 -0.56 9.39
N ALA A 181 -0.02 0.34 9.11
CA ALA A 181 0.61 0.50 7.81
C ALA A 181 1.67 -0.57 7.49
N THR A 182 2.01 -1.46 8.43
CA THR A 182 3.06 -2.48 8.26
C THR A 182 2.43 -3.82 7.87
N LYS A 183 2.30 -4.07 6.57
CA LYS A 183 1.75 -5.33 6.01
C LYS A 183 2.57 -6.56 6.35
N TYR A 184 3.90 -6.45 6.31
CA TYR A 184 4.84 -7.54 6.57
C TYR A 184 5.65 -7.26 7.84
N PRO A 185 5.16 -7.63 9.04
CA PRO A 185 5.83 -7.36 10.31
C PRO A 185 7.04 -8.29 10.56
N TRP A 186 7.95 -8.37 9.58
CA TRP A 186 9.20 -9.13 9.66
C TRP A 186 10.29 -8.51 8.74
N PRO A 187 11.57 -8.69 9.07
CA PRO A 187 12.69 -8.30 8.22
C PRO A 187 12.85 -9.27 7.03
N ARG A 188 13.74 -8.91 6.10
CA ARG A 188 14.14 -9.80 4.99
C ARG A 188 14.63 -11.15 5.52
N GLY A 189 14.15 -12.24 4.91
CA GLY A 189 14.53 -13.61 5.26
C GLY A 189 13.87 -14.19 6.52
N ALA A 190 12.99 -13.45 7.20
CA ALA A 190 12.29 -13.91 8.40
C ALA A 190 10.78 -14.07 8.21
N HIS A 191 10.34 -14.30 6.97
CA HIS A 191 8.94 -14.60 6.68
C HIS A 191 8.50 -15.86 7.47
N PRO A 192 7.31 -15.85 8.10
CA PRO A 192 6.95 -16.83 9.12
C PRO A 192 6.82 -18.28 8.61
N THR A 193 6.46 -18.47 7.34
CA THR A 193 6.18 -19.79 6.76
C THR A 193 7.02 -20.12 5.52
N ASP A 194 7.75 -19.15 4.98
CA ASP A 194 8.53 -19.30 3.74
C ASP A 194 9.78 -18.42 3.77
N PRO A 195 10.90 -18.91 4.29
CA PRO A 195 12.15 -18.16 4.35
C PRO A 195 12.67 -17.65 2.99
N LYS A 196 12.19 -18.20 1.87
CA LYS A 196 12.57 -17.77 0.52
C LYS A 196 11.69 -16.64 -0.02
N SER A 197 10.60 -16.30 0.68
CA SER A 197 9.73 -15.20 0.28
C SER A 197 10.53 -13.90 0.18
N PRO A 198 10.42 -13.16 -0.94
CA PRO A 198 11.09 -11.88 -1.11
C PRO A 198 10.41 -10.76 -0.29
N LYS A 199 9.28 -11.04 0.36
CA LYS A 199 8.45 -10.04 1.04
C LYS A 199 8.91 -9.79 2.48
N PHE A 200 9.12 -8.53 2.82
CA PHE A 200 9.49 -8.04 4.15
C PHE A 200 9.06 -6.58 4.31
N GLY A 201 8.90 -6.10 5.55
CA GLY A 201 8.35 -4.76 5.80
C GLY A 201 9.27 -3.81 6.55
N VAL A 202 10.54 -4.18 6.77
CA VAL A 202 11.50 -3.35 7.50
C VAL A 202 12.93 -3.59 7.02
N TYR A 203 13.67 -2.51 6.77
CA TYR A 203 15.12 -2.53 6.56
C TYR A 203 15.87 -2.50 7.89
N ASP A 204 17.13 -2.94 7.91
CA ASP A 204 17.94 -2.95 9.14
C ASP A 204 18.07 -1.55 9.78
N ASP A 205 18.22 -0.51 8.96
CA ASP A 205 18.23 0.90 9.40
C ASP A 205 16.94 1.33 10.14
N ASP A 206 15.82 0.65 9.86
CA ASP A 206 14.48 0.94 10.35
C ASP A 206 14.11 0.12 11.59
N ARG A 207 14.98 -0.80 12.02
CA ARG A 207 14.75 -1.66 13.18
C ARG A 207 14.45 -0.92 14.47
N PRO A 208 15.16 0.17 14.85
CA PRO A 208 14.88 0.82 16.13
C PRO A 208 13.44 1.31 16.28
N VAL A 209 12.89 1.94 15.23
CA VAL A 209 11.49 2.40 15.24
C VAL A 209 10.52 1.24 15.07
N PHE A 210 10.83 0.26 14.21
CA PHE A 210 9.99 -0.93 14.01
C PHE A 210 9.84 -1.76 15.28
N ASP A 211 10.94 -2.04 15.99
CA ASP A 211 10.92 -2.84 17.22
C ASP A 211 10.14 -2.11 18.34
N TRP A 212 10.16 -0.77 18.36
CA TRP A 212 9.29 0.03 19.23
C TRP A 212 7.82 -0.06 18.83
N VAL A 213 7.50 0.02 17.54
CA VAL A 213 6.13 -0.17 17.02
C VAL A 213 5.59 -1.53 17.44
N ARG A 214 6.42 -2.57 17.33
CA ARG A 214 6.07 -3.99 17.56
C ARG A 214 6.20 -4.42 19.02
N LYS A 215 6.55 -3.53 19.94
CA LYS A 215 6.72 -3.88 21.37
C LYS A 215 5.40 -4.41 21.94
N GLY A 216 5.42 -5.66 22.40
CA GLY A 216 4.24 -6.35 22.95
C GLY A 216 3.35 -7.02 21.90
N ALA A 217 3.69 -6.95 20.61
CA ALA A 217 2.96 -7.63 19.56
C ALA A 217 3.19 -9.16 19.62
N PRO A 218 2.16 -9.99 19.35
CA PRO A 218 2.29 -11.43 19.32
C PRO A 218 2.99 -11.91 18.03
N GLY A 219 4.31 -12.04 18.10
CA GLY A 219 5.13 -12.54 16.99
C GLY A 219 4.98 -11.69 15.72
N THR A 220 4.75 -12.34 14.58
CA THR A 220 4.55 -11.71 13.26
C THR A 220 3.08 -11.44 12.94
N ARG A 221 2.18 -11.48 13.94
CA ARG A 221 0.75 -11.21 13.69
C ARG A 221 0.55 -9.73 13.34
N THR A 222 -0.21 -9.46 12.29
CA THR A 222 -0.63 -8.12 11.91
C THR A 222 -1.77 -7.64 12.80
N THR A 223 -1.89 -6.32 12.94
CA THR A 223 -3.02 -5.73 13.65
C THR A 223 -4.32 -5.93 12.88
N PHE A 224 -5.46 -5.88 13.55
CA PHE A 224 -6.76 -6.00 12.92
C PHE A 224 -6.98 -4.89 11.89
N GLU A 225 -6.50 -3.67 12.15
CA GLU A 225 -6.54 -2.56 11.19
C GLU A 225 -5.70 -2.84 9.94
N ALA A 226 -4.52 -3.45 10.09
CA ALA A 226 -3.71 -3.88 8.95
C ALA A 226 -4.42 -4.97 8.12
N GLN A 227 -5.14 -5.89 8.76
CA GLN A 227 -5.93 -6.92 8.07
C GLN A 227 -7.12 -6.32 7.31
N VAL A 228 -7.80 -5.34 7.89
CA VAL A 228 -8.88 -4.58 7.22
C VAL A 228 -8.31 -3.81 6.02
N MET A 229 -7.18 -3.14 6.18
CA MET A 229 -6.49 -2.44 5.09
C MET A 229 -6.10 -3.41 3.96
N ASP A 230 -5.52 -4.56 4.30
CA ASP A 230 -5.10 -5.57 3.32
C ASP A 230 -6.28 -6.16 2.54
N TRP A 231 -7.40 -6.41 3.21
CA TRP A 231 -8.63 -6.85 2.53
C TRP A 231 -9.25 -5.74 1.68
N ALA A 232 -9.23 -4.49 2.13
CA ALA A 232 -9.72 -3.36 1.35
C ALA A 232 -8.88 -3.13 0.08
N ASP A 233 -7.56 -3.33 0.16
CA ASP A 233 -6.64 -3.33 -0.99
C ASP A 233 -7.02 -4.43 -1.98
N ASP A 234 -7.20 -5.67 -1.51
CA ASP A 234 -7.64 -6.81 -2.33
C ASP A 234 -8.99 -6.55 -3.02
N VAL A 235 -9.97 -5.97 -2.30
CA VAL A 235 -11.28 -5.62 -2.86
C VAL A 235 -11.17 -4.53 -3.91
N ALA A 236 -10.48 -3.43 -3.62
CA ALA A 236 -10.34 -2.31 -4.56
C ALA A 236 -9.60 -2.75 -5.83
N TYR A 237 -8.49 -3.47 -5.67
CA TYR A 237 -7.67 -3.98 -6.76
C TYR A 237 -8.45 -4.97 -7.64
N SER A 238 -9.10 -5.97 -7.04
CA SER A 238 -9.82 -7.01 -7.80
C SER A 238 -10.97 -6.47 -8.63
N VAL A 239 -11.71 -5.49 -8.09
CA VAL A 239 -12.90 -4.95 -8.73
C VAL A 239 -12.56 -3.88 -9.76
N HIS A 240 -11.71 -2.91 -9.41
CA HIS A 240 -11.42 -1.79 -10.29
C HIS A 240 -10.53 -2.16 -11.48
N ASP A 241 -9.64 -3.14 -11.35
CA ASP A 241 -8.85 -3.60 -12.50
C ASP A 241 -9.72 -4.32 -13.55
N VAL A 242 -10.77 -5.04 -13.13
CA VAL A 242 -11.76 -5.64 -14.04
C VAL A 242 -12.61 -4.55 -14.69
N GLU A 243 -13.03 -3.54 -13.93
CA GLU A 243 -13.71 -2.37 -14.48
C GLU A 243 -12.87 -1.67 -15.56
N ASP A 244 -11.59 -1.40 -15.27
CA ASP A 244 -10.68 -0.75 -16.22
C ASP A 244 -10.44 -1.63 -17.45
N GLY A 245 -10.29 -2.95 -17.26
CA GLY A 245 -10.12 -3.90 -18.35
C GLY A 245 -11.34 -3.96 -19.28
N LEU A 246 -12.55 -3.92 -18.73
CA LEU A 246 -13.80 -3.83 -19.49
C LEU A 246 -13.91 -2.50 -20.23
N HIS A 247 -13.67 -1.38 -19.52
CA HIS A 247 -13.77 -0.04 -20.09
C HIS A 247 -12.76 0.18 -21.23
N ALA A 248 -11.53 -0.32 -21.07
CA ALA A 248 -10.47 -0.27 -22.09
C ALA A 248 -10.67 -1.25 -23.25
N GLY A 249 -11.70 -2.12 -23.19
CA GLY A 249 -11.95 -3.16 -24.19
C GLY A 249 -10.91 -4.28 -24.20
N HIS A 250 -10.19 -4.48 -23.09
CA HIS A 250 -9.25 -5.58 -22.90
C HIS A 250 -9.94 -6.86 -22.42
N ILE A 251 -11.09 -6.70 -21.77
CA ILE A 251 -11.96 -7.79 -21.32
C ILE A 251 -13.26 -7.71 -22.12
N ASP A 252 -13.63 -8.80 -22.77
CA ASP A 252 -15.00 -9.01 -23.26
C ASP A 252 -15.73 -9.88 -22.21
N PRO A 253 -16.81 -9.42 -21.56
CA PRO A 253 -17.52 -10.24 -20.59
C PRO A 253 -17.90 -11.64 -21.09
N ASN A 254 -18.17 -11.77 -22.40
CA ASN A 254 -18.58 -13.04 -22.99
C ASN A 254 -17.44 -14.07 -23.00
N CYS A 255 -16.16 -13.65 -22.98
CA CYS A 255 -15.05 -14.59 -22.95
C CYS A 255 -15.00 -15.40 -21.66
N LEU A 256 -15.57 -14.88 -20.56
CA LEU A 256 -15.59 -15.54 -19.25
C LEU A 256 -16.49 -16.80 -19.23
N HIS A 257 -17.34 -16.98 -20.23
CA HIS A 257 -18.12 -18.21 -20.42
C HIS A 257 -17.37 -19.29 -21.24
N ALA A 258 -16.30 -18.92 -21.94
CA ALA A 258 -15.57 -19.85 -22.80
C ALA A 258 -14.63 -20.73 -21.97
N GLU A 259 -14.81 -22.05 -22.06
CA GLU A 259 -14.04 -23.01 -21.25
C GLU A 259 -12.51 -22.90 -21.41
N PRO A 260 -11.94 -22.70 -22.62
CA PRO A 260 -10.49 -22.49 -22.75
C PRO A 260 -9.98 -21.26 -21.99
N GLU A 261 -10.75 -20.16 -22.00
CA GLU A 261 -10.40 -18.92 -21.30
C GLU A 261 -10.47 -19.11 -19.78
N ARG A 262 -11.51 -19.80 -19.29
CA ARG A 262 -11.68 -20.16 -17.86
C ARG A 262 -10.49 -20.96 -17.35
N GLN A 263 -10.01 -21.95 -18.12
CA GLN A 263 -8.86 -22.76 -17.73
C GLN A 263 -7.59 -21.92 -17.55
N GLU A 264 -7.35 -20.96 -18.44
CA GLU A 264 -6.20 -20.06 -18.32
C GLU A 264 -6.33 -19.12 -17.10
N ILE A 265 -7.52 -18.56 -16.86
CA ILE A 265 -7.80 -17.73 -15.68
C ILE A 265 -7.56 -18.54 -14.40
N PHE A 266 -8.04 -19.77 -14.33
CA PHE A 266 -7.88 -20.61 -13.13
C PHE A 266 -6.43 -21.03 -12.91
N ALA A 267 -5.68 -21.29 -13.98
CA ALA A 267 -4.24 -21.52 -13.88
C ALA A 267 -3.50 -20.30 -13.29
N VAL A 268 -3.88 -19.08 -13.70
CA VAL A 268 -3.35 -17.84 -13.13
C VAL A 268 -3.73 -17.70 -11.66
N ALA A 269 -5.00 -17.97 -11.29
CA ALA A 269 -5.45 -17.94 -9.91
C ALA A 269 -4.63 -18.91 -9.03
N VAL A 270 -4.50 -20.18 -9.42
CA VAL A 270 -3.74 -21.20 -8.68
C VAL A 270 -2.25 -20.84 -8.57
N GLY A 271 -1.68 -20.22 -9.60
CA GLY A 271 -0.28 -19.82 -9.60
C GLY A 271 0.05 -18.61 -8.72
N ARG A 272 -0.93 -17.76 -8.38
CA ARG A 272 -0.66 -16.43 -7.79
C ARG A 272 -1.58 -15.98 -6.67
N TYR A 273 -2.85 -16.36 -6.68
CA TYR A 273 -3.89 -15.73 -5.87
C TYR A 273 -4.61 -16.69 -4.92
N VAL A 274 -4.45 -18.01 -5.09
CA VAL A 274 -4.97 -19.03 -4.18
C VAL A 274 -3.90 -20.08 -3.87
N PRO A 275 -4.07 -20.89 -2.80
CA PRO A 275 -3.18 -22.04 -2.54
C PRO A 275 -3.07 -22.98 -3.75
N VAL A 276 -1.88 -23.56 -3.96
CA VAL A 276 -1.56 -24.43 -5.11
C VAL A 276 -2.43 -25.69 -5.20
N ASP A 277 -3.02 -26.11 -4.08
CA ASP A 277 -3.90 -27.27 -3.94
C ASP A 277 -5.40 -26.91 -4.04
N THR A 278 -5.73 -25.65 -4.38
CA THR A 278 -7.13 -25.24 -4.61
C THR A 278 -7.71 -25.96 -5.82
N ASP A 279 -8.87 -26.58 -5.65
CA ASP A 279 -9.58 -27.25 -6.75
C ASP A 279 -10.08 -26.22 -7.77
N PRO A 280 -9.71 -26.32 -9.07
CA PRO A 280 -10.23 -25.46 -10.12
C PRO A 280 -11.76 -25.45 -10.22
N ALA A 281 -12.45 -26.51 -9.80
CA ALA A 281 -13.91 -26.53 -9.74
C ALA A 281 -14.47 -25.46 -8.80
N GLU A 282 -13.82 -25.21 -7.65
CA GLU A 282 -14.24 -24.16 -6.71
C GLU A 282 -14.07 -22.75 -7.32
N LEU A 283 -13.07 -22.56 -8.18
CA LEU A 283 -12.86 -21.32 -8.94
C LEU A 283 -13.92 -21.15 -10.03
N GLY A 284 -14.30 -22.24 -10.71
CA GLY A 284 -15.42 -22.29 -11.64
C GLY A 284 -16.72 -21.87 -10.97
N GLU A 285 -17.07 -22.50 -9.84
CA GLU A 285 -18.25 -22.14 -9.06
C GLU A 285 -18.22 -20.69 -8.57
N ALA A 286 -17.04 -20.17 -8.21
CA ALA A 286 -16.87 -18.77 -7.82
C ALA A 286 -17.14 -17.82 -8.99
N LEU A 287 -16.60 -18.10 -10.17
CA LEU A 287 -16.88 -17.32 -11.36
C LEU A 287 -18.37 -17.38 -11.73
N ASP A 288 -18.97 -18.57 -11.72
CA ASP A 288 -20.37 -18.77 -12.09
C ASP A 288 -21.31 -17.99 -11.17
N ARG A 289 -21.05 -17.98 -9.84
CA ARG A 289 -21.82 -17.15 -8.89
C ARG A 289 -21.79 -15.65 -9.20
N LEU A 290 -20.68 -15.16 -9.77
CA LEU A 290 -20.54 -13.75 -10.18
C LEU A 290 -21.27 -13.49 -11.50
N LEU A 291 -21.09 -14.37 -12.49
CA LEU A 291 -21.74 -14.28 -13.80
C LEU A 291 -23.26 -14.37 -13.68
N ASP A 292 -23.79 -15.19 -12.77
CA ASP A 292 -25.23 -15.38 -12.57
C ASP A 292 -25.93 -14.18 -11.93
N GLN A 293 -25.21 -13.15 -11.52
CA GLN A 293 -25.81 -11.95 -10.91
C GLN A 293 -26.52 -11.09 -11.97
N GLU A 294 -27.70 -10.58 -11.63
CA GLU A 294 -28.47 -9.69 -12.53
C GLU A 294 -27.71 -8.40 -12.85
N TRP A 295 -26.94 -7.89 -11.90
CA TRP A 295 -26.12 -6.69 -12.05
C TRP A 295 -24.79 -6.95 -12.76
N TRP A 296 -24.42 -8.20 -13.07
CA TRP A 296 -23.19 -8.49 -13.80
C TRP A 296 -23.23 -7.89 -15.21
N PRO A 297 -22.15 -7.28 -15.71
CA PRO A 297 -22.14 -6.70 -17.05
C PRO A 297 -22.07 -7.81 -18.13
N HIS A 298 -23.22 -8.34 -18.56
CA HIS A 298 -23.38 -9.33 -19.65
C HIS A 298 -23.03 -8.82 -21.06
N GLY A 299 -22.38 -7.66 -21.14
CA GLY A 299 -22.00 -6.99 -22.37
C GLY A 299 -21.58 -5.55 -22.09
N TYR A 300 -20.66 -5.04 -22.90
CA TYR A 300 -20.14 -3.69 -22.73
C TYR A 300 -19.85 -3.04 -24.09
N ASP A 301 -20.60 -1.99 -24.43
CA ASP A 301 -20.50 -1.26 -25.71
C ASP A 301 -19.93 0.17 -25.56
N GLY A 302 -19.53 0.54 -24.33
CA GLY A 302 -19.02 1.89 -24.02
C GLY A 302 -20.08 2.98 -23.93
N SER A 303 -21.37 2.69 -24.16
CA SER A 303 -22.45 3.66 -24.02
C SER A 303 -22.57 4.16 -22.58
N ALA A 304 -23.17 5.34 -22.38
CA ALA A 304 -23.41 5.87 -21.03
C ALA A 304 -24.23 4.91 -20.13
N VAL A 305 -25.13 4.14 -20.73
CA VAL A 305 -25.91 3.11 -20.02
C VAL A 305 -25.02 1.93 -19.61
N ALA A 306 -24.15 1.44 -20.50
CA ALA A 306 -23.19 0.38 -20.16
C ALA A 306 -22.19 0.83 -19.09
N GLN A 307 -21.71 2.07 -19.15
CA GLN A 307 -20.85 2.66 -18.12
C GLN A 307 -21.56 2.75 -16.77
N ALA A 308 -22.84 3.17 -16.74
CA ALA A 308 -23.62 3.21 -15.50
C ALA A 308 -23.83 1.82 -14.89
N ARG A 309 -24.12 0.80 -15.72
CA ARG A 309 -24.24 -0.60 -15.27
C ARG A 309 -22.92 -1.15 -14.73
N LEU A 310 -21.81 -0.84 -15.40
CA LEU A 310 -20.48 -1.24 -14.92
C LEU A 310 -20.17 -0.62 -13.56
N LYS A 311 -20.47 0.67 -13.37
CA LYS A 311 -20.31 1.35 -12.07
C LYS A 311 -21.21 0.77 -10.96
N ASP A 312 -22.42 0.35 -11.31
CA ASP A 312 -23.30 -0.37 -10.38
C ASP A 312 -22.71 -1.73 -9.99
N ALA A 313 -22.28 -2.53 -10.97
CA ALA A 313 -21.63 -3.82 -10.74
C ALA A 313 -20.39 -3.71 -9.83
N THR A 314 -19.54 -2.71 -10.07
CA THR A 314 -18.40 -2.37 -9.21
C THR A 314 -18.84 -2.12 -7.77
N SER A 315 -19.91 -1.33 -7.57
CA SER A 315 -20.44 -1.02 -6.23
C SER A 315 -21.02 -2.26 -5.54
N GLN A 316 -21.73 -3.12 -6.29
CA GLN A 316 -22.29 -4.37 -5.79
C GLN A 316 -21.19 -5.37 -5.38
N LEU A 317 -20.11 -5.48 -6.15
CA LEU A 317 -18.96 -6.33 -5.83
C LEU A 317 -18.27 -5.89 -4.54
N ILE A 318 -17.98 -4.58 -4.41
CA ILE A 318 -17.37 -4.02 -3.20
C ILE A 318 -18.27 -4.30 -1.99
N GLY A 319 -19.57 -3.99 -2.11
CA GLY A 319 -20.55 -4.24 -1.04
C GLY A 319 -20.61 -5.71 -0.65
N ARG A 320 -20.66 -6.62 -1.63
CA ARG A 320 -20.68 -8.08 -1.41
C ARG A 320 -19.46 -8.56 -0.63
N PHE A 321 -18.26 -8.15 -1.02
CA PHE A 321 -17.02 -8.57 -0.36
C PHE A 321 -16.87 -7.99 1.04
N CYS A 322 -17.24 -6.71 1.23
CA CYS A 322 -17.23 -6.07 2.55
C CYS A 322 -18.25 -6.70 3.50
N LEU A 323 -19.50 -6.92 3.06
CA LEU A 323 -20.54 -7.52 3.88
C LEU A 323 -20.23 -8.98 4.25
N ALA A 324 -19.61 -9.74 3.34
CA ALA A 324 -19.17 -11.10 3.63
C ALA A 324 -18.09 -11.14 4.73
N ALA A 325 -17.10 -10.25 4.63
CA ALA A 325 -16.04 -10.13 5.64
C ALA A 325 -16.59 -9.61 6.98
N GLU A 326 -17.45 -8.59 6.94
CA GLU A 326 -18.10 -8.03 8.13
C GLU A 326 -18.93 -9.10 8.85
N GLY A 327 -19.88 -9.73 8.15
CA GLY A 327 -20.80 -10.69 8.74
C GLY A 327 -20.08 -11.89 9.36
N ALA A 328 -19.08 -12.45 8.67
CA ALA A 328 -18.31 -13.57 9.19
C ALA A 328 -17.45 -13.17 10.40
N THR A 329 -16.83 -11.99 10.36
CA THR A 329 -16.03 -11.48 11.49
C THR A 329 -16.92 -11.18 12.70
N ARG A 330 -18.10 -10.61 12.50
CA ARG A 330 -19.10 -10.37 13.55
C ARG A 330 -19.65 -11.67 14.14
N ALA A 331 -19.82 -12.71 13.34
CA ALA A 331 -20.21 -14.03 13.83
C ALA A 331 -19.13 -14.66 14.72
N ALA A 332 -17.84 -14.45 14.41
CA ALA A 332 -16.72 -15.01 15.16
C ALA A 332 -16.38 -14.21 16.44
N TYR A 333 -16.44 -12.88 16.40
CA TYR A 333 -15.94 -12.00 17.46
C TYR A 333 -17.02 -11.12 18.13
N GLY A 334 -18.26 -11.16 17.66
CA GLY A 334 -19.37 -10.36 18.18
C GLY A 334 -19.36 -8.89 17.71
N THR A 335 -20.24 -8.09 18.32
CA THR A 335 -20.51 -6.69 17.92
C THR A 335 -19.64 -5.65 18.65
N GLY A 336 -18.67 -6.11 19.46
CA GLY A 336 -17.74 -5.23 20.18
C GLY A 336 -16.79 -4.47 19.25
N ARG A 337 -15.94 -3.62 19.81
CA ARG A 337 -14.85 -3.00 19.04
C ARG A 337 -13.78 -4.05 18.81
N LEU A 338 -13.32 -4.17 17.58
CA LEU A 338 -12.25 -5.06 17.19
C LEU A 338 -11.04 -4.18 16.83
N THR A 339 -10.00 -4.19 17.66
CA THR A 339 -8.85 -3.31 17.50
C THR A 339 -7.55 -4.07 17.77
N ARG A 340 -6.44 -3.56 17.23
CA ARG A 340 -5.08 -4.04 17.54
C ARG A 340 -4.95 -5.55 17.37
N TYR A 341 -4.76 -6.31 18.44
CA TYR A 341 -4.54 -7.76 18.39
C TYR A 341 -5.72 -8.56 18.97
N GLU A 342 -6.86 -7.91 19.21
CA GLU A 342 -8.01 -8.52 19.88
C GLU A 342 -8.84 -9.42 18.96
N ALA A 343 -8.67 -9.30 17.64
CA ALA A 343 -9.45 -10.06 16.65
C ALA A 343 -8.66 -10.39 15.37
N GLU A 344 -9.22 -11.24 14.53
CA GLU A 344 -8.75 -11.51 13.16
C GLU A 344 -9.90 -11.29 12.17
N LEU A 345 -9.58 -10.73 11.01
CA LEU A 345 -10.56 -10.51 9.96
C LEU A 345 -10.92 -11.86 9.34
N VAL A 346 -12.19 -12.25 9.46
CA VAL A 346 -12.70 -13.48 8.88
C VAL A 346 -13.33 -13.16 7.53
N VAL A 347 -12.71 -13.63 6.46
CA VAL A 347 -13.26 -13.54 5.10
C VAL A 347 -13.65 -14.95 4.65
N PRO A 348 -14.94 -15.22 4.36
CA PRO A 348 -15.39 -16.54 3.92
C PRO A 348 -14.63 -17.03 2.68
N ARG A 349 -14.37 -18.34 2.62
CA ARG A 349 -13.66 -18.96 1.48
C ARG A 349 -14.30 -18.60 0.14
N ALA A 350 -15.63 -18.63 0.04
CA ALA A 350 -16.35 -18.27 -1.18
C ALA A 350 -16.03 -16.84 -1.67
N ALA A 351 -15.99 -15.86 -0.77
CA ALA A 351 -15.65 -14.47 -1.10
C ALA A 351 -14.16 -14.31 -1.47
N ARG A 352 -13.26 -15.04 -0.80
CA ARG A 352 -11.83 -15.07 -1.17
C ARG A 352 -11.63 -15.63 -2.59
N LEU A 353 -12.33 -16.70 -2.94
CA LEU A 353 -12.26 -17.31 -4.27
C LEU A 353 -12.82 -16.39 -5.34
N GLU A 354 -13.97 -15.75 -5.10
CA GLU A 354 -14.55 -14.74 -6.02
C GLU A 354 -13.57 -13.58 -6.26
N CYS A 355 -13.00 -13.00 -5.20
CA CYS A 355 -11.97 -11.97 -5.30
C CYS A 355 -10.73 -12.47 -6.07
N ALA A 356 -10.25 -13.69 -5.77
CA ALA A 356 -9.09 -14.26 -6.45
C ALA A 356 -9.31 -14.51 -7.96
N VAL A 357 -10.52 -14.93 -8.35
CA VAL A 357 -10.89 -15.10 -9.76
C VAL A 357 -10.88 -13.74 -10.47
N LEU A 358 -11.45 -12.68 -9.87
CA LEU A 358 -11.41 -11.34 -10.46
C LEU A 358 -9.97 -10.83 -10.63
N LYS A 359 -9.09 -11.05 -9.63
CA LYS A 359 -7.65 -10.75 -9.74
C LYS A 359 -7.01 -11.51 -10.90
N ALA A 360 -7.34 -12.79 -11.08
CA ALA A 360 -6.81 -13.61 -12.16
C ALA A 360 -7.33 -13.16 -13.55
N VAL A 361 -8.59 -12.74 -13.66
CA VAL A 361 -9.15 -12.13 -14.89
C VAL A 361 -8.38 -10.88 -15.26
N ALA A 362 -8.20 -9.96 -14.32
CA ALA A 362 -7.42 -8.73 -14.53
C ALA A 362 -5.96 -9.05 -14.93
N ASP A 363 -5.31 -9.99 -14.25
CA ASP A 363 -3.94 -10.40 -14.57
C ASP A 363 -3.83 -10.96 -15.99
N ARG A 364 -4.73 -11.89 -16.37
CA ARG A 364 -4.71 -12.54 -17.69
C ARG A 364 -4.96 -11.57 -18.84
N TYR A 365 -5.92 -10.66 -18.71
CA TYR A 365 -6.35 -9.80 -19.82
C TYR A 365 -5.75 -8.41 -19.81
N VAL A 366 -5.31 -7.92 -18.66
CA VAL A 366 -4.74 -6.57 -18.52
C VAL A 366 -3.22 -6.66 -18.35
N MET A 367 -2.74 -7.50 -17.44
CA MET A 367 -1.33 -7.50 -17.06
C MET A 367 -0.43 -8.37 -17.95
N GLN A 368 -0.89 -9.51 -18.44
CA GLN A 368 -0.03 -10.46 -19.20
C GLN A 368 0.01 -10.19 -20.72
N ARG A 369 -0.43 -9.01 -21.18
CA ARG A 369 -0.44 -8.68 -22.61
C ARG A 369 1.00 -8.55 -23.17
N ALA A 370 1.25 -9.10 -24.36
CA ALA A 370 2.58 -9.06 -25.00
C ALA A 370 3.13 -7.64 -25.24
N GLU A 371 2.27 -6.65 -25.50
CA GLU A 371 2.66 -5.24 -25.61
C GLU A 371 3.24 -4.70 -24.29
N GLN A 372 2.73 -5.19 -23.15
CA GLN A 372 3.23 -4.82 -21.82
C GLN A 372 4.62 -5.41 -21.56
N GLU A 373 4.95 -6.59 -22.09
CA GLU A 373 6.24 -7.23 -21.86
C GLU A 373 7.43 -6.39 -22.36
N ARG A 374 7.32 -5.84 -23.58
CA ARG A 374 8.37 -4.94 -24.14
C ARG A 374 8.53 -3.68 -23.31
N LEU A 375 7.43 -3.08 -22.88
CA LEU A 375 7.44 -1.90 -22.04
C LEU A 375 8.09 -2.21 -20.67
N ARG A 376 7.79 -3.36 -20.06
CA ARG A 376 8.40 -3.79 -18.79
C ARG A 376 9.90 -4.01 -18.90
N ALA A 377 10.37 -4.54 -20.03
CA ALA A 377 11.80 -4.66 -20.30
C ALA A 377 12.48 -3.29 -20.36
N ASP A 378 11.91 -2.34 -21.10
CA ASP A 378 12.39 -0.94 -21.14
C ASP A 378 12.41 -0.29 -19.76
N GLN A 379 11.33 -0.43 -18.99
CA GLN A 379 11.23 0.13 -17.63
C GLN A 379 12.34 -0.40 -16.70
N ARG A 380 12.67 -1.70 -16.77
CA ARG A 380 13.76 -2.29 -15.98
C ARG A 380 15.12 -1.75 -16.38
N VAL A 381 15.36 -1.59 -17.68
CA VAL A 381 16.59 -0.96 -18.21
C VAL A 381 16.72 0.47 -17.70
N VAL A 382 15.65 1.28 -17.77
CA VAL A 382 15.66 2.66 -17.26
C VAL A 382 16.03 2.71 -15.78
N VAL A 383 15.47 1.83 -14.94
CA VAL A 383 15.80 1.81 -13.49
C VAL A 383 17.25 1.39 -13.25
N ALA A 384 17.72 0.35 -13.95
CA ALA A 384 19.09 -0.16 -13.81
C ALA A 384 20.13 0.89 -14.24
N GLU A 385 19.98 1.45 -15.45
CA GLU A 385 20.89 2.48 -15.97
C GLU A 385 20.84 3.76 -15.12
N LEU A 386 19.67 4.13 -14.60
CA LEU A 386 19.54 5.27 -13.69
C LEU A 386 20.31 5.02 -12.39
N ALA A 387 20.23 3.81 -11.82
CA ALA A 387 20.95 3.43 -10.62
C ALA A 387 22.47 3.45 -10.82
N GLU A 388 22.96 2.93 -11.95
CA GLU A 388 24.37 2.99 -12.34
C GLU A 388 24.85 4.43 -12.55
N ALA A 389 24.08 5.24 -13.29
CA ALA A 389 24.43 6.63 -13.58
C ALA A 389 24.48 7.49 -12.31
N LEU A 390 23.53 7.32 -11.39
CA LEU A 390 23.55 7.99 -10.09
C LEU A 390 24.73 7.54 -9.24
N THR A 391 25.05 6.24 -9.25
CA THR A 391 26.22 5.72 -8.52
C THR A 391 27.53 6.31 -9.04
N ALA A 392 27.68 6.39 -10.37
CA ALA A 392 28.90 6.91 -10.99
C ALA A 392 29.07 8.43 -10.82
N ARG A 393 27.98 9.18 -10.71
CA ARG A 393 28.00 10.65 -10.65
C ARG A 393 27.84 11.22 -9.24
N ALA A 394 27.42 10.41 -8.25
CA ALA A 394 27.14 10.88 -6.91
C ALA A 394 28.33 11.67 -6.30
N PRO A 395 28.07 12.81 -5.61
CA PRO A 395 26.74 13.30 -5.23
C PRO A 395 25.99 14.09 -6.33
N ASP A 396 26.57 14.27 -7.52
CA ASP A 396 25.91 14.98 -8.61
C ASP A 396 24.78 14.13 -9.22
N GLY A 397 23.62 14.74 -9.42
CA GLY A 397 22.39 14.06 -9.87
C GLY A 397 21.45 13.67 -8.72
N LEU A 398 21.91 13.69 -7.47
CA LEU A 398 21.04 13.54 -6.30
C LEU A 398 20.25 14.83 -6.02
N ASP A 399 18.97 14.71 -5.67
CA ASP A 399 18.17 15.84 -5.20
C ASP A 399 18.74 16.34 -3.86
N PRO A 400 18.59 17.64 -3.51
CA PRO A 400 19.24 18.23 -2.35
C PRO A 400 19.02 17.46 -1.03
N GLN A 401 17.82 16.91 -0.83
CA GLN A 401 17.52 16.08 0.34
C GLN A 401 18.37 14.81 0.38
N PHE A 402 18.43 14.06 -0.73
CA PHE A 402 19.18 12.81 -0.79
C PHE A 402 20.69 13.07 -0.83
N ARG A 403 21.14 14.15 -1.47
CA ARG A 403 22.55 14.58 -1.37
C ARG A 403 23.00 14.79 0.06
N ALA A 404 22.20 15.48 0.88
CA ALA A 404 22.52 15.68 2.30
C ALA A 404 22.60 14.35 3.07
N LEU A 405 21.70 13.40 2.78
CA LEU A 405 21.75 12.05 3.37
C LEU A 405 22.95 11.23 2.89
N PHE A 406 23.33 11.38 1.62
CA PHE A 406 24.49 10.71 1.03
C PHE A 406 25.80 11.21 1.64
N ASP A 407 25.92 12.52 1.86
CA ASP A 407 27.09 13.14 2.47
C ASP A 407 27.26 12.72 3.95
N GLN A 408 26.16 12.45 4.65
CA GLN A 408 26.13 11.99 6.04
C GLN A 408 26.23 10.47 6.19
N ALA A 409 26.13 9.70 5.11
CA ALA A 409 26.13 8.25 5.16
C ALA A 409 27.50 7.72 5.66
N PRO A 410 27.51 6.79 6.64
CA PRO A 410 28.75 6.34 7.29
C PRO A 410 29.63 5.45 6.40
N ASP A 411 29.06 4.83 5.38
CA ASP A 411 29.74 3.92 4.48
C ASP A 411 29.08 3.86 3.09
N ASP A 412 29.70 3.13 2.17
CA ASP A 412 29.23 3.04 0.78
C ASP A 412 27.91 2.26 0.65
N ARG A 413 27.59 1.35 1.58
CA ARG A 413 26.29 0.65 1.58
C ARG A 413 25.17 1.61 1.94
N ALA A 414 25.37 2.46 2.95
CA ALA A 414 24.44 3.50 3.33
C ALA A 414 24.28 4.56 2.22
N ARG A 415 25.37 4.93 1.54
CA ARG A 415 25.32 5.78 0.32
C ARG A 415 24.48 5.17 -0.78
N LYS A 416 24.67 3.86 -1.05
CA LYS A 416 23.87 3.13 -2.04
C LYS A 416 22.39 3.08 -1.66
N ARG A 417 22.06 2.88 -0.38
CA ARG A 417 20.68 2.98 0.12
C ARG A 417 20.07 4.35 -0.16
N VAL A 418 20.82 5.45 -0.04
CA VAL A 418 20.33 6.79 -0.37
C VAL A 418 20.00 6.93 -1.86
N ILE A 419 20.80 6.33 -2.74
CA ILE A 419 20.50 6.25 -4.19
C ILE A 419 19.18 5.49 -4.41
N VAL A 420 19.01 4.35 -3.75
CA VAL A 420 17.77 3.55 -3.79
C VAL A 420 16.57 4.37 -3.32
N ASP A 421 16.71 5.10 -2.21
CA ASP A 421 15.67 5.96 -1.64
C ASP A 421 15.24 7.06 -2.63
N GLN A 422 16.20 7.66 -3.33
CA GLN A 422 15.91 8.65 -4.36
C GLN A 422 15.13 8.03 -5.52
N ILE A 423 15.61 6.92 -6.08
CA ILE A 423 14.97 6.27 -7.23
C ILE A 423 13.54 5.84 -6.88
N ALA A 424 13.34 5.21 -5.72
CA ALA A 424 12.00 4.81 -5.26
C ALA A 424 11.05 6.00 -5.05
N SER A 425 11.62 7.18 -4.74
CA SER A 425 10.86 8.41 -4.56
C SER A 425 10.49 9.10 -5.86
N LEU A 426 10.95 8.67 -7.03
CA LEU A 426 10.59 9.30 -8.30
C LEU A 426 9.18 8.90 -8.75
N THR A 427 8.58 9.72 -9.62
CA THR A 427 7.42 9.33 -10.44
C THR A 427 7.93 8.67 -11.73
N ASP A 428 7.04 8.04 -12.50
CA ASP A 428 7.41 7.38 -13.75
C ASP A 428 8.02 8.38 -14.75
N ALA A 429 7.42 9.57 -14.87
CA ALA A 429 7.92 10.64 -15.73
C ALA A 429 9.25 11.24 -15.21
N SER A 430 9.37 11.46 -13.90
CA SER A 430 10.60 11.99 -13.31
C SER A 430 11.76 11.00 -13.41
N ALA A 431 11.50 9.69 -13.31
CA ALA A 431 12.52 8.66 -13.53
C ALA A 431 13.07 8.70 -14.96
N ARG A 432 12.19 8.75 -15.97
CA ARG A 432 12.61 8.87 -17.38
C ARG A 432 13.36 10.18 -17.65
N SER A 433 12.88 11.30 -17.11
CA SER A 433 13.53 12.60 -17.29
C SER A 433 14.91 12.64 -16.64
N LEU A 434 15.05 12.07 -15.44
CA LEU A 434 16.33 12.00 -14.74
C LEU A 434 17.31 11.06 -15.46
N HIS A 435 16.84 9.90 -15.90
CA HIS A 435 17.61 8.94 -16.69
C HIS A 435 18.18 9.60 -17.95
N ALA A 436 17.33 10.20 -18.78
CA ALA A 436 17.75 10.88 -20.00
C ALA A 436 18.79 12.00 -19.76
N ARG A 437 18.71 12.71 -18.63
CA ARG A 437 19.67 13.76 -18.26
C ARG A 437 21.04 13.21 -17.83
N LEU A 438 21.08 12.00 -17.26
CA LEU A 438 22.31 11.42 -16.70
C LEU A 438 23.00 10.44 -17.65
N THR A 439 22.28 9.87 -18.62
CA THR A 439 22.81 8.92 -19.61
C THR A 439 22.96 9.51 -21.01
N GLY A 440 22.32 10.65 -21.29
CA GLY A 440 22.38 11.37 -22.56
C GLY A 440 23.56 12.33 -22.73
#